data_AF-A0A061J3I1-F1
#
_entry.id   AF-A0A061J3I1-F1
#
_cell.length_a   1.000
_cell.length_b   1.000
_cell.length_c   1.000
_cell.angle_alpha   90.00
_cell.angle_beta   90.00
_cell.angle_gamma   90.00
#
_symmetry.space_group_name_H-M   'P 1'
#
loop_
_entity.id
_entity.type
_entity.pdbx_description
1 polymer ?
#
loop_
_entity_poly.entity_id
_entity_poly.type
_entity_poly.pdbx_seq_one_letter_code
_entity_poly.pdbx_strand_id
1 'polypeptide(L)'
;MQQVKVLTAEKNRELLECVLRLPLQNAEAALIMMQVLRVEPPVSGTSKEVQLWADDSTRSTIYVKLGAAQERSLRAAVGALLEQSKLILRTMDAFPLIARHTV
;
A
#
# COMPACT_ATOMS: atom_id res chain seq x y z
N MET A 1 40.14 28.98 -17.87
CA MET A 1 39.45 27.70 -17.62
C MET A 1 38.12 27.99 -16.94
N GLN A 2 37.03 28.05 -17.71
CA GLN A 2 35.68 28.25 -17.17
C GLN A 2 35.14 26.90 -16.67
N GLN A 3 34.79 26.83 -15.38
CA GLN A 3 34.08 25.70 -14.80
C GLN A 3 32.66 25.66 -15.38
N VAL A 4 32.39 24.63 -16.18
CA VAL A 4 31.04 24.25 -16.59
C VAL A 4 30.32 23.74 -15.34
N LYS A 5 29.43 24.56 -14.78
CA LYS A 5 28.42 24.09 -13.83
C LYS A 5 27.51 23.13 -14.60
N VAL A 6 27.74 21.83 -14.45
CA VAL A 6 26.76 20.81 -14.79
C VAL A 6 25.61 20.99 -13.82
N LEU A 7 24.63 21.80 -14.21
CA LEU A 7 23.31 21.78 -13.63
C LEU A 7 22.74 20.40 -13.97
N THR A 8 22.92 19.44 -13.06
CA THR A 8 22.08 18.24 -12.99
C THR A 8 20.66 18.72 -12.72
N ALA A 9 19.98 19.11 -13.79
CA ALA A 9 18.54 19.07 -13.87
C ALA A 9 18.14 17.60 -13.80
N GLU A 10 18.22 17.01 -12.60
CA GLU A 10 17.41 15.86 -12.27
C GLU A 10 15.97 16.34 -12.38
N LYS A 11 15.46 16.09 -13.58
CA LYS A 11 14.09 16.17 -14.02
C LYS A 11 13.22 15.62 -12.88
N ASN A 12 12.65 16.50 -12.07
CA ASN A 12 11.49 16.24 -11.23
C ASN A 12 10.34 15.80 -12.17
N ARG A 13 10.42 14.58 -12.68
CA ARG A 13 9.25 13.91 -13.25
C ARG A 13 8.33 13.72 -12.06
N GLU A 14 7.25 14.49 -12.03
CA GLU A 14 6.16 14.27 -11.10
C GLU A 14 5.82 12.77 -11.11
N LEU A 15 6.00 12.13 -9.97
CA LEU A 15 5.68 10.72 -9.83
C LEU A 15 4.17 10.57 -10.00
N LEU A 16 3.74 9.60 -10.79
CA LEU A 16 2.34 9.23 -10.85
C LEU A 16 1.97 8.59 -9.52
N GLU A 17 0.83 9.00 -8.97
CA GLU A 17 0.35 8.49 -7.69
C GLU A 17 -1.01 7.80 -7.87
N CYS A 18 -1.21 6.71 -7.13
CA CYS A 18 -2.51 6.07 -6.98
C CYS A 18 -2.79 5.90 -5.48
N VAL A 19 -3.95 6.39 -5.05
CA VAL A 19 -4.41 6.30 -3.66
C VAL A 19 -5.63 5.40 -3.61
N LEU A 20 -5.55 4.37 -2.76
CA LEU A 20 -6.62 3.41 -2.53
C LEU A 20 -7.06 3.51 -1.08
N ARG A 21 -8.37 3.52 -0.90
CA ARG A 21 -9.02 3.48 0.41
C ARG A 21 -9.80 2.18 0.48
N LEU A 22 -9.39 1.27 1.35
CA LEU A 22 -9.94 -0.09 1.41
C LEU A 22 -10.65 -0.24 2.76
N PRO A 23 -12.00 -0.16 2.80
CA PRO A 23 -12.77 -0.38 4.01
C PRO A 23 -12.85 -1.88 4.33
N LEU A 24 -12.65 -2.24 5.60
CA LEU A 24 -12.69 -3.61 6.11
C LEU A 24 -13.89 -3.76 7.06
N GLN A 25 -14.20 -5.01 7.42
CA GLN A 25 -15.34 -5.30 8.30
C GLN A 25 -15.21 -4.71 9.71
N ASN A 26 -13.98 -4.58 10.22
CA ASN A 26 -13.70 -4.04 11.55
C ASN A 26 -12.24 -3.56 11.66
N ALA A 27 -11.91 -2.92 12.78
CA ALA A 27 -10.58 -2.38 13.06
C ALA A 27 -9.48 -3.47 13.12
N GLU A 28 -9.81 -4.68 13.58
CA GLU A 28 -8.85 -5.77 13.69
C GLU A 28 -8.40 -6.26 12.31
N ALA A 29 -9.36 -6.48 11.40
CA ALA A 29 -9.07 -6.83 10.01
C ALA A 29 -8.22 -5.74 9.32
N ALA A 30 -8.52 -4.46 9.55
CA ALA A 30 -7.73 -3.35 9.02
C ALA A 30 -6.29 -3.35 9.56
N LEU A 31 -6.11 -3.59 10.87
CA LEU A 31 -4.80 -3.68 11.49
C LEU A 31 -3.97 -4.84 10.94
N ILE A 32 -4.56 -6.03 10.81
CA ILE A 32 -3.87 -7.20 10.24
C ILE A 32 -3.47 -6.94 8.78
N MET A 33 -4.41 -6.45 7.95
CA MET A 33 -4.10 -6.14 6.56
C MET A 33 -3.00 -5.09 6.44
N MET A 34 -3.06 -4.02 7.24
CA MET A 34 -2.01 -3.00 7.30
C MET A 34 -0.65 -3.60 7.67
N GLN A 35 -0.58 -4.46 8.69
CA GLN A 35 0.66 -5.09 9.14
C GLN A 35 1.29 -5.97 8.05
N VAL A 36 0.49 -6.79 7.38
CA VAL A 36 0.96 -7.65 6.28
C VAL A 36 1.45 -6.81 5.10
N LEU A 37 0.66 -5.82 4.66
CA LEU A 37 1.00 -5.00 3.49
C LEU A 37 2.22 -4.09 3.74
N ARG A 38 2.52 -3.71 4.98
CA ARG A 38 3.69 -2.88 5.33
C ARG A 38 5.03 -3.60 5.18
N VAL A 39 5.07 -4.90 5.47
CA VAL A 39 6.33 -5.67 5.43
C VAL A 39 6.59 -6.27 4.05
N GLU A 40 5.57 -6.33 3.19
CA GLU A 40 5.71 -6.79 1.82
C GLU A 40 6.48 -5.74 0.98
N PRO A 41 7.55 -6.14 0.26
CA PRO A 41 8.32 -5.23 -0.57
C PRO A 41 7.45 -4.64 -1.71
N PRO A 42 7.66 -3.37 -2.10
CA PRO A 42 6.98 -2.80 -3.24
C PRO A 42 7.44 -3.45 -4.55
N VAL A 43 6.61 -3.35 -5.59
CA VAL A 43 7.00 -3.73 -6.96
C VAL A 43 8.19 -2.88 -7.39
N SER A 44 9.17 -3.47 -8.07
CA SER A 44 10.38 -2.76 -8.50
C SER A 44 10.06 -1.50 -9.30
N GLY A 45 10.71 -0.39 -8.95
CA GLY A 45 10.47 0.92 -9.56
C GLY A 45 9.19 1.62 -9.07
N THR A 46 8.62 1.19 -7.95
CA THR A 46 7.46 1.82 -7.30
C THR A 46 7.72 2.09 -5.82
N SER A 47 6.94 3.00 -5.23
CA SER A 47 6.85 3.23 -3.79
C SER A 47 5.49 2.77 -3.27
N LYS A 48 5.45 2.38 -1.98
CA LYS A 48 4.23 1.98 -1.28
C LYS A 48 4.25 2.53 0.14
N GLU A 49 3.21 3.26 0.50
CA GLU A 49 2.94 3.73 1.86
C GLU A 49 1.57 3.19 2.30
N VAL A 50 1.51 2.63 3.51
CA VAL A 50 0.31 2.00 4.05
C VAL A 50 0.05 2.52 5.45
N GLN A 51 -1.15 3.05 5.69
CA GLN A 51 -1.57 3.59 6.98
C GLN A 51 -3.06 3.35 7.22
N LEU A 52 -3.51 3.58 8.45
CA LEU A 52 -4.95 3.72 8.71
C LEU A 52 -5.41 5.07 8.15
N TRP A 53 -6.64 5.11 7.64
CA TRP A 53 -7.22 6.40 7.24
C TRP A 53 -7.54 7.23 8.49
N ALA A 54 -6.88 8.39 8.60
CA ALA A 54 -7.06 9.33 9.70
C ALA A 54 -8.51 9.81 9.92
N ASP A 55 -9.30 9.99 8.87
CA ASP A 55 -10.69 10.48 8.98
C ASP A 55 -11.70 9.36 9.26
N ASP A 56 -11.26 8.10 9.35
CA ASP A 56 -12.11 6.97 9.70
C ASP A 56 -12.09 6.72 11.22
N SER A 57 -13.14 7.20 11.91
CA SER A 57 -13.31 7.02 13.36
C SER A 57 -13.44 5.56 13.78
N THR A 58 -13.87 4.67 12.88
CA THR A 58 -13.98 3.23 13.16
C THR A 58 -12.64 2.50 13.07
N ARG A 59 -11.61 3.17 12.52
CA ARG A 59 -10.29 2.61 12.24
C ARG A 59 -10.34 1.31 11.42
N SER A 60 -11.40 1.13 10.62
CA SER A 60 -11.62 -0.05 9.80
C SER A 60 -11.16 0.13 8.35
N THR A 61 -10.68 1.32 7.99
CA THR A 61 -10.25 1.63 6.63
C THR A 61 -8.75 1.84 6.55
N ILE A 62 -8.11 1.13 5.62
CA ILE A 62 -6.71 1.36 5.28
C ILE A 62 -6.59 2.32 4.11
N TYR A 63 -5.56 3.15 4.17
CA TYR A 63 -5.12 4.06 3.12
C TYR A 63 -3.79 3.55 2.56
N VAL A 64 -3.75 3.32 1.25
CA VAL A 64 -2.54 2.90 0.54
C VAL A 64 -2.21 3.92 -0.54
N LYS A 65 -1.00 4.46 -0.50
CA LYS A 65 -0.46 5.35 -1.52
C LYS A 65 0.65 4.62 -2.29
N LEU A 66 0.47 4.52 -3.60
CA LEU A 66 1.44 3.96 -4.53
C LEU A 66 2.00 5.06 -5.42
N GLY A 67 3.30 5.02 -5.68
CA GLY A 67 3.98 5.98 -6.56
C GLY A 67 4.84 5.28 -7.61
N ALA A 68 4.88 5.80 -8.84
CA ALA A 68 5.81 5.34 -9.86
C ALA A 68 6.12 6.40 -10.92
N ALA A 69 7.29 6.33 -11.56
CA ALA A 69 7.65 7.22 -12.66
C ALA A 69 6.99 6.86 -14.00
N GLN A 70 6.39 5.66 -14.10
CA GLN A 70 5.78 5.13 -15.32
C GLN A 70 4.41 4.51 -15.01
N GLU A 71 3.43 4.76 -15.88
CA GLU A 71 2.08 4.23 -15.74
C GLU A 71 2.06 2.70 -15.71
N ARG A 72 2.90 2.04 -16.53
CA ARG A 72 3.05 0.58 -16.54
C ARG A 72 3.45 0.04 -15.16
N SER A 73 4.38 0.71 -14.49
CA SER A 73 4.85 0.32 -13.15
C SER A 73 3.76 0.57 -12.11
N LEU A 74 3.07 1.71 -12.17
CA LEU A 74 1.94 2.00 -11.27
C LEU A 74 0.82 0.97 -11.43
N ARG A 75 0.45 0.64 -12.66
CA ARG A 75 -0.55 -0.41 -12.96
C ARG A 75 -0.13 -1.77 -12.39
N ALA A 76 1.14 -2.13 -12.52
CA ALA A 76 1.66 -3.38 -11.95
C ALA A 76 1.58 -3.37 -10.41
N ALA A 77 1.93 -2.25 -9.75
CA ALA A 77 1.84 -2.12 -8.30
C ALA A 77 0.39 -2.16 -7.79
N VAL A 78 -0.54 -1.49 -8.47
CA VAL A 78 -1.97 -1.55 -8.14
C VAL A 78 -2.49 -2.99 -8.26
N GLY A 79 -2.15 -3.68 -9.35
CA GLY A 79 -2.55 -5.08 -9.55
C GLY A 79 -2.01 -6.01 -8.46
N ALA A 80 -0.71 -5.90 -8.14
CA ALA A 80 -0.08 -6.69 -7.09
C ALA A 80 -0.73 -6.45 -5.72
N LEU A 81 -0.97 -5.19 -5.37
CA LEU A 81 -1.62 -4.81 -4.11
C LEU A 81 -3.03 -5.41 -3.99
N LEU A 82 -3.84 -5.39 -5.05
CA LEU A 82 -5.20 -5.93 -5.02
C LEU A 82 -5.21 -7.45 -4.91
N GLU A 83 -4.33 -8.16 -5.62
CA GLU A 83 -4.20 -9.61 -5.48
C GLU A 83 -3.74 -10.00 -4.07
N GLN A 84 -2.78 -9.27 -3.51
CA GLN A 84 -2.32 -9.52 -2.13
C GLN A 84 -3.43 -9.21 -1.10
N SER A 85 -4.15 -8.11 -1.28
CA SER A 85 -5.29 -7.76 -0.41
C SER A 85 -6.36 -8.85 -0.44
N LYS A 86 -6.67 -9.40 -1.62
CA LYS A 86 -7.60 -10.51 -1.80
C LYS A 86 -7.11 -11.79 -1.12
N LEU A 87 -5.82 -12.10 -1.21
CA LEU A 87 -5.23 -13.25 -0.50
C LEU A 87 -5.34 -13.11 1.02
N ILE A 88 -5.06 -11.91 1.55
CA ILE A 88 -5.17 -11.60 2.98
C ILE A 88 -6.61 -11.83 3.45
N LEU A 89 -7.60 -11.28 2.73
CA LEU A 89 -9.02 -11.45 3.06
C LEU A 89 -9.43 -12.93 3.05
N ARG A 90 -9.05 -13.67 2.01
CA ARG A 90 -9.32 -15.11 1.95
C ARG A 90 -8.67 -15.89 3.09
N THR A 91 -7.49 -15.46 3.52
CA THR A 91 -6.80 -16.06 4.68
C THR A 91 -7.57 -15.77 5.97
N MET A 92 -8.07 -14.55 6.15
CA MET A 92 -8.91 -14.20 7.32
C MET A 92 -10.22 -15.00 7.33
N ASP A 93 -10.84 -15.19 6.17
CA ASP A 93 -12.07 -15.98 6.03
C ASP A 93 -11.83 -17.47 6.32
N ALA A 94 -10.69 -18.02 5.86
CA ALA A 94 -10.32 -19.42 6.07
C ALA A 94 -9.87 -19.71 7.52
N PHE A 95 -9.28 -18.71 8.19
CA PHE A 95 -8.76 -18.80 9.55
C PHE A 95 -9.34 -17.68 10.42
N PRO A 96 -10.65 -17.73 10.73
CA PRO A 96 -11.27 -16.72 11.56
C PRO A 96 -10.61 -16.73 12.95
N LEU A 97 -10.38 -15.54 13.50
CA LEU A 97 -9.70 -15.31 14.79
C LEU A 97 -10.42 -15.91 16.02
N ILE A 98 -11.51 -16.66 15.79
CA ILE A 98 -12.39 -17.33 16.75
C ILE A 98 -11.66 -18.45 17.54
N ALA A 99 -10.41 -18.79 17.22
CA ALA A 99 -9.60 -19.70 18.04
C ALA A 99 -9.16 -19.14 19.41
N ARG A 100 -9.69 -18.00 19.88
CA ARG A 100 -9.28 -17.35 21.16
C ARG A 100 -10.33 -17.32 22.28
N HIS A 101 -11.45 -18.03 22.17
CA HIS A 101 -12.46 -18.13 23.25
C HIS A 101 -12.84 -19.56 23.63
N THR A 102 -11.91 -20.51 23.50
CA THR A 102 -12.04 -21.84 24.11
C THR A 102 -10.79 -22.20 24.89
N VAL A 103 -10.60 -21.53 26.03
CA VAL A 103 -9.88 -22.06 27.20
C VAL A 103 -10.60 -21.55 28.45
#